data_AF-A0A846T572-F1
#
_entry.id   AF-A0A846T572-F1
#
_cell.length_a   1.000
_cell.length_b   1.000
_cell.length_c   1.000
_cell.angle_alpha   90.00
_cell.angle_beta   90.00
_cell.angle_gamma   90.00
#
_symmetry.space_group_name_H-M   'P 1'
#
loop_
_entity.id
_entity.type
_entity.pdbx_description
1 polymer ?
#
loop_
_entity_poly.entity_id
_entity_poly.type
_entity_poly.pdbx_seq_one_letter_code
_entity_poly.pdbx_strand_id
1 'polypeptide(L)'
;MNPSEEHPQTRHITNTSKPLNLISTPTLLPGHDLHDRTHRRHGPRRNPQSPLRKAREDPPSSCLVLTRAVGKYVDAHDYNDLAVSASISNSLLLHFRPGEHIIAQAGGLNTFMGFQGLTFTDCGGFQVSSEGLNHTLTKQGIRFRNPYSGVAETITPRSIMHIQEAIGADVAMAFDDMAAYGSDHSRFTHAAENTLRWHQESLTHHSRAQQLLFGICQGGFDPNLRAHCAQTISALNFDGYAIGGVAIGEPKTDMYLAIHAALPHLPKNKPRYVMGVGSPEDIV
;
A
#
# COMPACT_ATOMS: atom_id res chain seq x y z
N MET A 1 -1.91 -64.70 -27.38
CA MET A 1 -1.28 -65.05 -26.10
C MET A 1 -1.36 -63.82 -25.20
N ASN A 2 -2.31 -63.80 -24.27
CA ASN A 2 -2.16 -63.14 -22.95
C ASN A 2 -1.51 -64.19 -22.01
N PRO A 3 -1.08 -63.86 -20.76
CA PRO A 3 -1.26 -62.65 -19.93
C PRO A 3 0.11 -62.08 -19.45
N SER A 4 0.29 -61.02 -18.65
CA SER A 4 -0.30 -60.59 -17.36
C SER A 4 0.21 -59.17 -17.06
N GLU A 5 -0.61 -58.12 -16.93
CA GLU A 5 -1.29 -57.65 -15.71
C GLU A 5 -0.42 -57.63 -14.43
N GLU A 6 -0.02 -56.41 -14.00
CA GLU A 6 -0.01 -56.05 -12.59
C GLU A 6 -0.41 -54.57 -12.42
N HIS A 7 -1.34 -54.36 -11.48
CA HIS A 7 -2.09 -53.15 -11.18
C HIS A 7 -1.30 -52.18 -10.27
N PRO A 8 -1.72 -50.91 -10.17
CA PRO A 8 -1.03 -49.88 -9.39
C PRO A 8 -1.27 -50.07 -7.88
N GLN A 9 -0.20 -50.07 -7.09
CA GLN A 9 -0.32 -50.12 -5.64
C GLN A 9 -0.86 -48.79 -5.08
N THR A 10 -2.08 -48.90 -4.57
CA THR A 10 -2.77 -47.99 -3.66
C THR A 10 -1.89 -47.68 -2.44
N ARG A 11 -1.38 -46.45 -2.32
CA ARG A 11 -0.80 -45.99 -1.05
C ARG A 11 -1.93 -45.49 -0.15
N HIS A 12 -2.17 -46.26 0.89
CA HIS A 12 -3.01 -45.92 2.03
C HIS A 12 -2.66 -44.53 2.59
N ILE A 13 -3.63 -43.62 2.54
CA ILE A 13 -3.62 -42.38 3.31
C ILE A 13 -4.00 -42.77 4.75
N THR A 14 -2.98 -42.96 5.60
CA THR A 14 -3.19 -43.07 7.04
C THR A 14 -3.34 -41.68 7.63
N ASN A 15 -4.60 -41.36 7.92
CA ASN A 15 -5.02 -40.22 8.73
C ASN A 15 -4.37 -40.32 10.11
N THR A 16 -3.40 -39.44 10.39
CA THR A 16 -2.90 -39.18 11.74
C THR A 16 -3.03 -37.69 12.00
N SER A 17 -4.18 -37.33 12.56
CA SER A 17 -4.46 -36.06 13.20
C SER A 17 -3.39 -35.76 14.26
N LYS A 18 -2.47 -34.85 13.95
CA LYS A 18 -1.68 -34.12 14.95
C LYS A 18 -2.31 -32.75 15.16
N PRO A 19 -2.48 -32.29 16.41
CA PRO A 19 -3.15 -31.03 16.70
C PRO A 19 -2.32 -29.86 16.17
N LEU A 20 -3.02 -28.85 15.61
CA LEU A 20 -2.45 -27.55 15.32
C LEU A 20 -1.85 -26.97 16.61
N ASN A 21 -0.53 -26.84 16.65
CA ASN A 21 0.11 -25.97 17.63
C ASN A 21 -0.25 -24.53 17.25
N LEU A 22 -1.08 -23.91 18.09
CA LEU A 22 -1.34 -22.48 18.06
C LEU A 22 0.00 -21.73 18.02
N ILE A 23 0.15 -20.89 17.01
CA ILE A 23 1.19 -19.87 16.96
C ILE A 23 1.02 -19.01 18.21
N SER A 24 2.08 -19.00 19.01
CA SER A 24 2.23 -18.22 20.23
C SER A 24 1.88 -16.76 19.98
N THR A 25 0.88 -16.26 20.69
CA THR A 25 0.62 -14.83 20.91
C THR A 25 1.93 -14.09 21.22
N PRO A 26 2.24 -12.96 20.58
CA PRO A 26 3.35 -12.14 21.02
C PRO A 26 3.03 -11.59 22.41
N THR A 27 3.85 -12.01 23.38
CA THR A 27 3.87 -11.49 24.75
C THR A 27 4.07 -9.97 24.69
N LEU A 28 3.04 -9.21 25.08
CA LEU A 28 3.19 -7.80 25.39
C LEU A 28 4.21 -7.67 26.53
N LEU A 29 5.34 -7.03 26.23
CA LEU A 29 6.26 -6.56 27.26
C LEU A 29 5.53 -5.51 28.12
N PRO A 30 5.60 -5.59 29.47
CA PRO A 30 4.90 -4.65 30.32
C PRO A 30 5.68 -3.33 30.44
N GLY A 31 4.94 -2.22 30.34
CA GLY A 31 5.25 -0.98 31.03
C GLY A 31 6.37 -0.11 30.47
N HIS A 32 6.06 0.67 29.43
CA HIS A 32 6.48 2.07 29.39
C HIS A 32 5.28 2.91 28.99
N ASP A 33 4.93 3.86 29.85
CA ASP A 33 3.77 4.75 29.77
C ASP A 33 3.58 5.37 28.37
N LEU A 34 2.60 4.86 27.63
CA LEU A 34 1.92 5.62 26.59
C LEU A 34 0.81 6.44 27.26
N HIS A 35 1.23 7.40 28.10
CA HIS A 35 0.35 8.45 28.55
C HIS A 35 -0.01 9.36 27.37
N ASP A 36 -1.31 9.35 27.09
CA ASP A 36 -2.10 10.52 26.73
C ASP A 36 -1.54 11.44 25.63
N ARG A 37 -1.79 11.07 24.37
CA ARG A 37 -1.70 12.01 23.23
C ARG A 37 -2.99 12.84 23.07
N THR A 38 -3.54 13.39 24.15
CA THR A 38 -4.49 14.51 24.09
C THR A 38 -3.85 15.87 24.40
N HIS A 39 -2.57 16.06 24.04
CA HIS A 39 -2.04 17.42 23.96
C HIS A 39 -2.63 18.18 22.76
N ARG A 40 -3.54 19.09 23.09
CA ARG A 40 -4.10 20.16 22.26
C ARG A 40 -3.09 20.66 21.22
N ARG A 41 -3.29 20.30 19.96
CA ARG A 41 -2.68 20.99 18.81
C ARG A 41 -3.32 22.36 18.66
N HIS A 42 -2.86 23.36 19.39
CA HIS A 42 -3.02 24.77 18.99
C HIS A 42 -1.91 25.11 17.98
N GLY A 43 -2.08 24.59 16.76
CA GLY A 43 -1.43 25.14 15.56
C GLY A 43 -2.30 26.27 14.97
N PRO A 44 -1.74 27.09 14.08
CA PRO A 44 -2.45 28.22 13.48
C PRO A 44 -3.76 27.74 12.82
N ARG A 45 -4.79 28.59 12.87
CA ARG A 45 -6.15 28.32 12.34
C ARG A 45 -6.07 27.50 11.04
N ARG A 46 -6.67 26.29 11.07
CA ARG A 46 -6.73 25.39 9.92
C ARG A 46 -7.37 26.12 8.73
N ASN A 47 -6.67 26.15 7.60
CA ASN A 47 -7.17 26.74 6.37
C ASN A 47 -8.44 25.98 5.92
N PRO A 48 -9.60 26.65 5.75
CA PRO A 48 -10.86 26.01 5.37
C PRO A 48 -10.83 25.27 4.01
N GLN A 49 -9.78 25.48 3.21
CA GLN A 49 -9.54 24.83 1.92
C GLN A 49 -8.49 23.69 1.97
N SER A 50 -8.04 23.25 3.15
CA SER A 50 -6.99 22.22 3.20
C SER A 50 -7.43 20.91 2.52
N PRO A 51 -6.58 20.29 1.68
CA PRO A 51 -6.83 18.99 1.06
C PRO A 51 -7.23 17.90 2.06
N LEU A 52 -6.69 18.00 3.29
CA LEU A 52 -7.06 17.23 4.48
C LEU A 52 -8.56 17.22 4.79
N ARG A 53 -9.26 18.34 4.56
CA ARG A 53 -10.70 18.46 4.78
C ARG A 53 -11.47 17.87 3.61
N LYS A 54 -11.07 18.16 2.37
CA LYS A 54 -11.69 17.61 1.14
C LYS A 54 -11.65 16.08 1.15
N ALA A 55 -10.49 15.49 1.43
CA ALA A 55 -10.31 14.03 1.49
C ALA A 55 -11.15 13.35 2.58
N ARG A 56 -11.54 14.07 3.64
CA ARG A 56 -12.29 13.53 4.79
C ARG A 56 -13.81 13.73 4.66
N GLU A 57 -14.26 14.82 4.06
CA GLU A 57 -15.68 15.14 3.93
C GLU A 57 -16.31 14.52 2.68
N ASP A 58 -15.55 14.43 1.57
CA ASP A 58 -16.01 13.87 0.30
C ASP A 58 -14.84 13.17 -0.42
N PRO A 59 -14.55 11.91 -0.04
CA PRO A 59 -13.43 11.18 -0.64
C PRO A 59 -13.71 10.93 -2.13
N PRO A 60 -12.73 11.17 -3.01
CA PRO A 60 -12.90 10.98 -4.45
C PRO A 60 -13.26 9.51 -4.75
N SER A 61 -14.23 9.30 -5.64
CA SER A 61 -14.66 7.95 -6.06
C SER A 61 -13.65 7.24 -6.96
N SER A 62 -12.75 8.00 -7.60
CA SER A 62 -11.71 7.51 -8.50
C SER A 62 -10.49 8.41 -8.48
N CYS A 63 -9.33 7.84 -8.81
CA CYS A 63 -8.05 8.54 -8.82
C CYS A 63 -7.37 8.36 -10.18
N LEU A 64 -7.06 9.47 -10.86
CA LEU A 64 -6.38 9.44 -12.15
C LEU A 64 -4.91 9.03 -11.96
N VAL A 65 -4.44 8.03 -12.71
CA VAL A 65 -3.06 7.55 -12.61
C VAL A 65 -2.13 8.45 -13.44
N LEU A 66 -1.31 9.25 -12.75
CA LEU A 66 -0.30 10.13 -13.32
C LEU A 66 1.09 9.59 -12.99
N THR A 67 1.44 8.41 -13.52
CA THR A 67 2.60 7.60 -13.10
C THR A 67 3.91 8.39 -12.89
N ARG A 68 4.20 9.36 -13.77
CA ARG A 68 5.37 10.25 -13.68
C ARG A 68 4.98 11.72 -13.56
N ALA A 69 3.96 12.02 -12.75
CA ALA A 69 3.39 13.34 -12.58
C ALA A 69 2.85 13.95 -13.89
N VAL A 70 2.41 13.10 -14.82
CA VAL A 70 1.81 13.52 -16.09
C VAL A 70 0.82 12.46 -16.58
N GLY A 71 -0.31 12.92 -17.10
CA GLY A 71 -1.31 12.10 -17.76
C GLY A 71 -0.85 11.81 -19.18
N LYS A 72 -0.99 10.58 -19.64
CA LYS A 72 -0.62 10.26 -21.01
C LYS A 72 -1.65 10.90 -21.95
N TYR A 73 -1.15 11.70 -22.90
CA TYR A 73 -1.94 12.36 -23.95
C TYR A 73 -2.89 13.46 -23.46
N VAL A 74 -2.79 13.89 -22.20
CA VAL A 74 -3.59 14.97 -21.63
C VAL A 74 -2.69 15.98 -20.91
N ASP A 75 -3.14 17.22 -20.81
CA ASP A 75 -2.44 18.30 -20.11
C ASP A 75 -3.19 18.79 -18.86
N ALA A 76 -2.67 19.86 -18.25
CA ALA A 76 -3.24 20.40 -17.02
C ALA A 76 -4.63 21.03 -17.20
N HIS A 77 -4.96 21.51 -18.41
CA HIS A 77 -6.29 22.03 -18.71
C HIS A 77 -7.31 20.91 -18.77
N ASP A 78 -6.95 19.79 -19.41
CA ASP A 78 -7.82 18.61 -19.50
C ASP A 78 -8.28 18.10 -18.12
N TYR A 79 -7.41 18.15 -17.10
CA TYR A 79 -7.79 17.73 -15.74
C TYR A 79 -8.94 18.55 -15.17
N ASN A 80 -8.98 19.84 -15.47
CA ASN A 80 -10.03 20.74 -15.00
C ASN A 80 -11.32 20.49 -15.79
N ASP A 81 -11.22 20.33 -17.10
CA ASP A 81 -12.37 20.09 -17.98
C ASP A 81 -13.05 18.74 -17.68
N LEU A 82 -12.26 17.73 -17.31
CA LEU A 82 -12.73 16.41 -16.88
C LEU A 82 -13.15 16.36 -15.40
N ALA A 83 -13.05 17.48 -14.68
CA ALA A 83 -13.36 17.59 -13.25
C ALA A 83 -12.64 16.53 -12.40
N VAL A 84 -11.37 16.25 -12.70
CA VAL A 84 -10.58 15.24 -11.98
C VAL A 84 -10.35 15.70 -10.54
N SER A 85 -10.94 14.98 -9.59
CA SER A 85 -10.88 15.33 -8.17
C SER A 85 -9.63 14.83 -7.47
N ALA A 86 -8.98 13.78 -7.99
CA ALA A 86 -7.79 13.19 -7.42
C ALA A 86 -6.87 12.53 -8.45
N SER A 87 -5.58 12.53 -8.14
CA SER A 87 -4.55 11.87 -8.95
C SER A 87 -3.57 11.08 -8.08
N ILE A 88 -3.04 9.98 -8.59
CA ILE A 88 -1.98 9.21 -7.94
C ILE A 88 -0.73 9.18 -8.82
N SER A 89 0.41 9.50 -8.21
CA SER A 89 1.72 9.47 -8.83
C SER A 89 2.60 8.44 -8.13
N ASN A 90 3.61 7.92 -8.83
CA ASN A 90 4.51 6.96 -8.22
C ASN A 90 5.72 7.66 -7.58
N SER A 91 5.90 7.55 -6.27
CA SER A 91 6.97 8.30 -5.60
C SER A 91 8.35 7.84 -6.01
N LEU A 92 8.51 6.54 -6.27
CA LEU A 92 9.79 5.94 -6.61
C LEU A 92 10.25 6.32 -8.02
N LEU A 93 9.33 6.32 -8.99
CA LEU A 93 9.63 6.78 -10.35
C LEU A 93 9.96 8.27 -10.37
N LEU A 94 9.23 9.07 -9.59
CA LEU A 94 9.53 10.49 -9.42
C LEU A 94 10.88 10.73 -8.75
N HIS A 95 11.26 9.89 -7.78
CA HIS A 95 12.59 9.90 -7.15
C HIS A 95 13.69 9.58 -8.17
N PHE A 96 13.50 8.56 -9.01
CA PHE A 96 14.47 8.23 -10.04
C PHE A 96 14.64 9.33 -11.07
N ARG A 97 13.52 9.88 -11.56
CA ARG A 97 13.50 10.99 -12.51
C ARG A 97 12.13 11.66 -12.48
N PRO A 98 12.05 12.98 -12.24
CA PRO A 98 13.15 13.96 -12.26
C PRO A 98 14.02 14.01 -11.00
N GLY A 99 13.56 13.45 -9.89
CA GLY A 99 14.09 13.65 -8.55
C GLY A 99 13.13 14.48 -7.72
N GLU A 100 12.85 14.01 -6.50
CA GLU A 100 11.97 14.66 -5.52
C GLU A 100 12.42 16.08 -5.17
N HIS A 101 13.72 16.36 -5.20
CA HIS A 101 14.26 17.69 -4.93
C HIS A 101 13.85 18.72 -6.00
N ILE A 102 13.75 18.31 -7.27
CA ILE A 102 13.27 19.16 -8.36
C ILE A 102 11.79 19.48 -8.16
N ILE A 103 11.00 18.47 -7.78
CA ILE A 103 9.57 18.63 -7.51
C ILE A 103 9.36 19.55 -6.29
N ALA A 104 10.16 19.38 -5.24
CA ALA A 104 10.14 20.25 -4.07
C ALA A 104 10.46 21.71 -4.44
N GLN A 105 11.47 21.94 -5.28
CA GLN A 105 11.84 23.28 -5.78
C GLN A 105 10.73 23.92 -6.63
N ALA A 106 9.96 23.12 -7.36
CA ALA A 106 8.81 23.59 -8.13
C ALA A 106 7.59 23.93 -7.24
N GLY A 107 7.67 23.73 -5.91
CA GLY A 107 6.56 24.00 -4.99
C GLY A 107 5.66 22.80 -4.72
N GLY A 108 6.18 21.57 -4.91
CA GLY A 108 5.49 20.31 -4.63
C GLY A 108 4.72 19.75 -5.83
N LEU A 109 4.18 18.54 -5.65
CA LEU A 109 3.60 17.73 -6.72
C LEU A 109 2.43 18.42 -7.43
N ASN A 110 1.49 19.02 -6.69
CA ASN A 110 0.38 19.75 -7.29
C ASN A 110 0.84 20.86 -8.24
N THR A 111 1.76 21.70 -7.79
CA THR A 111 2.31 22.81 -8.59
C THR A 111 3.09 22.28 -9.79
N PHE A 112 3.89 21.24 -9.59
CA PHE A 112 4.66 20.60 -10.66
C PHE A 112 3.77 20.03 -11.77
N MET A 113 2.59 19.49 -11.42
CA MET A 113 1.63 18.93 -12.38
C MET A 113 0.64 19.96 -12.94
N GLY A 114 0.55 21.16 -12.36
CA GLY A 114 -0.56 22.09 -12.61
C GLY A 114 -1.92 21.53 -12.15
N PHE A 115 -1.94 20.66 -11.14
CA PHE A 115 -3.14 19.94 -10.70
C PHE A 115 -3.72 20.52 -9.41
N GLN A 116 -5.02 20.79 -9.40
CA GLN A 116 -5.72 21.45 -8.27
C GLN A 116 -6.50 20.49 -7.35
N GLY A 117 -6.59 19.22 -7.73
CA GLY A 117 -7.25 18.17 -6.93
C GLY A 117 -6.34 17.57 -5.86
N LEU A 118 -6.83 16.50 -5.23
CA LEU A 118 -6.11 15.76 -4.19
C LEU A 118 -5.01 14.88 -4.81
N THR A 119 -3.77 15.02 -4.35
CA THR A 119 -2.65 14.20 -4.84
C THR A 119 -2.29 13.06 -3.89
N PHE A 120 -2.16 11.88 -4.45
CA PHE A 120 -1.65 10.68 -3.79
C PHE A 120 -0.26 10.35 -4.33
N THR A 121 0.61 9.86 -3.47
CA THR A 121 1.82 9.15 -3.88
C THR A 121 1.75 7.71 -3.43
N ASP A 122 1.93 6.77 -4.35
CA ASP A 122 2.25 5.40 -3.96
C ASP A 122 3.68 5.33 -3.39
N CYS A 123 3.98 4.31 -2.59
CA CYS A 123 5.31 4.09 -2.02
C CYS A 123 6.25 3.29 -2.96
N GLY A 124 5.78 2.90 -4.14
CA GLY A 124 6.53 2.11 -5.12
C GLY A 124 6.74 0.63 -4.81
N GLY A 125 6.14 0.08 -3.74
CA GLY A 125 6.27 -1.35 -3.38
C GLY A 125 5.89 -2.29 -4.53
N PHE A 126 4.76 -2.01 -5.20
CA PHE A 126 4.31 -2.78 -6.35
C PHE A 126 5.31 -2.77 -7.52
N GLN A 127 5.86 -1.61 -7.88
CA GLN A 127 6.70 -1.46 -9.06
C GLN A 127 8.09 -2.08 -8.86
N VAL A 128 8.61 -2.09 -7.63
CA VAL A 128 9.82 -2.84 -7.29
C VAL A 128 9.55 -4.35 -7.29
N SER A 129 8.37 -4.77 -6.81
CA SER A 129 7.99 -6.19 -6.74
C SER A 129 7.52 -6.78 -8.08
N SER A 130 7.10 -5.95 -9.03
CA SER A 130 6.72 -6.37 -10.38
C SER A 130 7.93 -6.75 -11.24
N GLU A 131 7.72 -7.62 -12.24
CA GLU A 131 8.76 -8.27 -13.07
C GLU A 131 9.76 -7.34 -13.79
N GLY A 132 9.57 -6.01 -13.72
CA GLY A 132 10.42 -5.02 -14.37
C GLY A 132 11.74 -4.69 -13.65
N LEU A 133 11.86 -4.98 -12.34
CA LEU A 133 13.05 -4.64 -11.55
C LEU A 133 13.56 -5.83 -10.73
N ASN A 134 14.77 -6.28 -11.04
CA ASN A 134 15.49 -7.25 -10.21
C ASN A 134 15.72 -6.64 -8.82
N HIS A 135 15.04 -7.19 -7.82
CA HIS A 135 15.08 -6.71 -6.46
C HIS A 135 15.41 -7.84 -5.47
N THR A 136 15.79 -7.44 -4.27
CA THR A 136 16.04 -8.34 -3.14
C THR A 136 15.40 -7.75 -1.91
N LEU A 137 14.50 -8.52 -1.30
CA LEU A 137 13.97 -8.20 0.02
C LEU A 137 15.07 -8.32 1.07
N THR A 138 15.21 -7.31 1.90
CA THR A 138 16.13 -7.28 3.03
C THR A 138 15.35 -6.98 4.31
N LYS A 139 15.95 -7.22 5.47
CA LYS A 139 15.32 -6.87 6.76
C LYS A 139 14.93 -5.38 6.85
N GLN A 140 15.69 -4.50 6.21
CA GLN A 140 15.54 -3.04 6.30
C GLN A 140 14.62 -2.46 5.21
N GLY A 141 14.34 -3.21 4.14
CA GLY A 141 13.60 -2.70 2.99
C GLY A 141 13.93 -3.47 1.71
N ILE A 142 13.71 -2.84 0.56
CA ILE A 142 13.87 -3.49 -0.75
C ILE A 142 15.07 -2.89 -1.47
N ARG A 143 16.03 -3.76 -1.83
CA ARG A 143 17.23 -3.38 -2.59
C ARG A 143 17.03 -3.69 -4.07
N PHE A 144 17.38 -2.77 -4.95
CA PHE A 144 17.29 -2.95 -6.40
C PHE A 144 18.40 -2.14 -7.10
N ARG A 145 18.54 -2.31 -8.41
CA ARG A 145 19.36 -1.39 -9.24
C ARG A 145 18.45 -0.37 -9.89
N ASN A 146 18.77 0.91 -9.70
CA ASN A 146 18.06 1.99 -10.36
C ASN A 146 18.14 1.78 -11.88
N PRO A 147 17.00 1.71 -12.59
CA PRO A 147 16.97 1.37 -14.00
C PRO A 147 17.58 2.45 -14.90
N TYR A 148 17.77 3.68 -14.39
CA TYR A 148 18.36 4.78 -15.14
C TYR A 148 19.85 4.95 -14.85
N SER A 149 20.24 4.91 -13.56
CA SER A 149 21.65 5.14 -13.17
C SER A 149 22.47 3.86 -13.08
N GLY A 150 21.83 2.69 -12.95
CA GLY A 150 22.48 1.39 -12.71
C GLY A 150 23.01 1.20 -11.29
N VAL A 151 22.94 2.23 -10.44
CA VAL A 151 23.42 2.22 -9.06
C VAL A 151 22.50 1.34 -8.19
N ALA A 152 23.09 0.58 -7.28
CA ALA A 152 22.33 -0.19 -6.31
C ALA A 152 21.78 0.75 -5.22
N GLU A 153 20.47 0.70 -5.01
CA GLU A 153 19.76 1.53 -4.04
C GLU A 153 18.93 0.62 -3.13
N THR A 154 18.64 1.09 -1.91
CA THR A 154 17.76 0.39 -0.97
C THR A 154 16.70 1.36 -0.49
N ILE A 155 15.43 1.04 -0.77
CA ILE A 155 14.29 1.78 -0.26
C ILE A 155 13.83 1.13 1.04
N THR A 156 13.80 1.95 2.08
CA THR A 156 13.40 1.63 3.46
C THR A 156 12.15 2.44 3.83
N PRO A 157 11.44 2.07 4.92
CA PRO A 157 10.34 2.89 5.44
C PRO A 157 10.74 4.35 5.67
N ARG A 158 11.96 4.60 6.18
CA ARG A 158 12.46 5.96 6.40
C ARG A 158 12.62 6.74 5.09
N SER A 159 13.38 6.17 4.14
CA SER A 159 13.69 6.87 2.89
C SER A 159 12.44 7.17 2.09
N ILE A 160 11.47 6.24 2.04
CA ILE A 160 10.26 6.45 1.23
C ILE A 160 9.31 7.47 1.85
N MET A 161 9.24 7.58 3.19
CA MET A 161 8.53 8.67 3.85
C MET A 161 9.17 10.01 3.50
N HIS A 162 10.50 10.14 3.60
CA HIS A 162 11.19 11.38 3.24
C HIS A 162 10.99 11.76 1.76
N ILE A 163 11.03 10.79 0.84
CA ILE A 163 10.78 11.01 -0.59
C ILE A 163 9.35 11.55 -0.79
N GLN A 164 8.34 10.91 -0.22
CA GLN A 164 6.94 11.34 -0.36
C GLN A 164 6.67 12.71 0.28
N GLU A 165 7.35 13.04 1.38
CA GLU A 165 7.27 14.35 2.01
C GLU A 165 7.92 15.45 1.18
N ALA A 166 9.04 15.15 0.52
CA ALA A 166 9.75 16.05 -0.38
C ALA A 166 8.97 16.29 -1.68
N ILE A 167 8.38 15.23 -2.26
CA ILE A 167 7.43 15.34 -3.38
C ILE A 167 6.24 16.24 -2.99
N GLY A 168 5.79 16.15 -1.75
CA GLY A 168 4.79 17.06 -1.20
C GLY A 168 3.38 16.79 -1.70
N ALA A 169 3.02 15.51 -1.87
CA ALA A 169 1.63 15.11 -2.14
C ALA A 169 0.74 15.29 -0.91
N ASP A 170 -0.58 15.32 -1.11
CA ASP A 170 -1.55 15.44 -0.02
C ASP A 170 -1.69 14.15 0.80
N VAL A 171 -1.57 13.01 0.14
CA VAL A 171 -1.68 11.67 0.73
C VAL A 171 -0.46 10.83 0.37
N ALA A 172 0.24 10.34 1.38
CA ALA A 172 1.31 9.36 1.23
C ALA A 172 0.81 7.96 1.59
N MET A 173 1.37 6.95 0.94
CA MET A 173 1.12 5.54 1.24
C MET A 173 2.28 5.00 2.10
N ALA A 174 1.96 4.29 3.18
CA ALA A 174 2.96 3.61 4.01
C ALA A 174 3.71 2.54 3.20
N PHE A 175 4.91 2.19 3.65
CA PHE A 175 5.73 1.19 2.95
C PHE A 175 5.21 -0.22 3.24
N ASP A 176 5.09 -1.03 2.18
CA ASP A 176 4.58 -2.40 2.24
C ASP A 176 5.45 -3.39 1.46
N ASP A 177 5.26 -4.67 1.75
CA ASP A 177 5.80 -5.79 1.00
C ASP A 177 4.64 -6.48 0.28
N MET A 178 4.66 -6.44 -1.05
CA MET A 178 3.60 -7.01 -1.90
C MET A 178 4.07 -8.35 -2.48
N ALA A 179 3.32 -9.41 -2.18
CA ALA A 179 3.53 -10.73 -2.75
C ALA A 179 2.67 -10.92 -4.01
N ALA A 180 3.25 -11.48 -5.07
CA ALA A 180 2.56 -11.72 -6.34
C ALA A 180 1.43 -12.77 -6.19
N TYR A 181 0.41 -12.67 -7.04
CA TYR A 181 -0.61 -13.70 -7.15
C TYR A 181 0.02 -15.07 -7.48
N GLY A 182 -0.50 -16.14 -6.88
CA GLY A 182 0.08 -17.49 -6.99
C GLY A 182 1.26 -17.78 -6.05
N SER A 183 1.70 -16.81 -5.24
CA SER A 183 2.64 -17.06 -4.14
C SER A 183 2.06 -18.07 -3.15
N ASP A 184 2.92 -18.83 -2.48
CA ASP A 184 2.47 -19.71 -1.42
C ASP A 184 2.00 -18.93 -0.17
N HIS A 185 1.27 -19.62 0.70
CA HIS A 185 0.76 -19.04 1.95
C HIS A 185 1.89 -18.47 2.83
N SER A 186 3.06 -19.10 2.86
CA SER A 186 4.19 -18.64 3.67
C SER A 186 4.74 -17.30 3.19
N ARG A 187 4.80 -17.08 1.86
CA ARG A 187 5.22 -15.82 1.26
C ARG A 187 4.21 -14.71 1.54
N PHE A 188 2.90 -14.99 1.46
CA PHE A 188 1.87 -14.01 1.84
C PHE A 188 1.96 -13.63 3.31
N THR A 189 2.12 -14.61 4.21
CA THR A 189 2.29 -14.37 5.64
C THR A 189 3.53 -13.53 5.92
N HIS A 190 4.67 -13.86 5.31
CA HIS A 190 5.90 -13.08 5.44
C HIS A 190 5.75 -11.64 4.91
N ALA A 191 5.03 -11.46 3.79
CA ALA A 191 4.75 -10.14 3.23
C ALA A 191 3.90 -9.29 4.18
N ALA A 192 2.87 -9.90 4.78
CA ALA A 192 2.03 -9.25 5.78
C ALA A 192 2.82 -8.85 7.04
N GLU A 193 3.68 -9.73 7.55
CA GLU A 193 4.53 -9.44 8.71
C GLU A 193 5.51 -8.29 8.43
N ASN A 194 6.18 -8.31 7.27
CA ASN A 194 7.06 -7.21 6.84
C ASN A 194 6.29 -5.90 6.72
N THR A 195 5.12 -5.94 6.09
CA THR A 195 4.23 -4.78 5.93
C THR A 195 3.89 -4.18 7.28
N LEU A 196 3.42 -4.97 8.24
CA LEU A 196 3.06 -4.47 9.57
C LEU A 196 4.25 -3.85 10.32
N ARG A 197 5.44 -4.45 10.25
CA ARG A 197 6.66 -3.89 10.83
C ARG A 197 7.02 -2.55 10.16
N TRP A 198 7.04 -2.52 8.84
CA TRP A 198 7.38 -1.32 8.07
C TRP A 198 6.34 -0.20 8.23
N HIS A 199 5.08 -0.54 8.47
CA HIS A 199 4.03 0.43 8.78
C HIS A 199 4.29 1.18 10.09
N GLN A 200 4.75 0.49 11.14
CA GLN A 200 5.14 1.12 12.40
C GLN A 200 6.34 2.06 12.21
N GLU A 201 7.31 1.65 11.40
CA GLU A 201 8.45 2.50 11.02
C GLU A 201 8.01 3.71 10.18
N SER A 202 7.11 3.52 9.21
CA SER A 202 6.54 4.61 8.40
C SER A 202 5.80 5.63 9.26
N LEU A 203 4.99 5.19 10.22
CA LEU A 203 4.33 6.09 11.18
C LEU A 203 5.34 6.89 12.04
N THR A 204 6.50 6.31 12.33
CA THR A 204 7.55 6.97 13.10
C THR A 204 8.32 7.99 12.25
N HIS A 205 8.51 7.70 10.96
CA HIS A 205 9.28 8.54 10.03
C HIS A 205 8.45 9.59 9.28
N HIS A 206 7.14 9.44 9.23
CA HIS A 206 6.23 10.45 8.71
C HIS A 206 6.09 11.59 9.72
N SER A 207 6.58 12.76 9.33
CA SER A 207 6.72 13.97 10.14
C SER A 207 5.90 15.14 9.59
N ARG A 208 5.52 15.11 8.30
CA ARG A 208 4.80 16.20 7.64
C ARG A 208 3.32 16.22 8.05
N ALA A 209 3.01 17.06 9.04
CA ALA A 209 1.65 17.19 9.61
C ALA A 209 0.53 17.61 8.63
N GLN A 210 0.87 18.12 7.45
CA GLN A 210 -0.09 18.52 6.41
C GLN A 210 -0.38 17.44 5.37
N GLN A 211 0.33 16.32 5.40
CA GLN A 211 0.16 15.17 4.51
C GLN A 211 -0.54 14.05 5.29
N LEU A 212 -1.55 13.40 4.70
CA LEU A 212 -2.17 12.21 5.28
C LEU A 212 -1.28 11.00 5.05
N LEU A 213 -1.29 10.04 5.98
CA LEU A 213 -0.61 8.76 5.79
C LEU A 213 -1.63 7.62 5.79
N PHE A 214 -1.65 6.86 4.70
CA PHE A 214 -2.54 5.71 4.53
C PHE A 214 -1.76 4.41 4.72
N GLY A 215 -2.30 3.50 5.53
CA GLY A 215 -1.79 2.13 5.65
C GLY A 215 -2.31 1.24 4.53
N ILE A 216 -1.60 0.18 4.17
CA ILE A 216 -1.96 -0.79 3.13
C ILE A 216 -2.22 -2.16 3.77
N CYS A 217 -3.47 -2.62 3.68
CA CYS A 217 -3.85 -3.97 4.08
C CYS A 217 -3.41 -4.98 3.01
N GLN A 218 -2.30 -5.66 3.28
CA GLN A 218 -1.87 -6.88 2.58
C GLN A 218 -2.60 -8.11 3.14
N GLY A 219 -2.11 -9.33 2.85
CA GLY A 219 -2.66 -10.58 3.37
C GLY A 219 -3.06 -11.62 2.32
N GLY A 220 -2.75 -11.40 1.05
CA GLY A 220 -2.99 -12.37 -0.03
C GLY A 220 -4.46 -12.77 -0.21
N PHE A 221 -4.68 -13.96 -0.75
CA PHE A 221 -6.01 -14.43 -1.13
C PHE A 221 -6.60 -15.43 -0.13
N ASP A 222 -5.98 -15.56 1.05
CA ASP A 222 -6.54 -16.29 2.20
C ASP A 222 -7.42 -15.33 3.02
N PRO A 223 -8.75 -15.57 3.11
CA PRO A 223 -9.66 -14.71 3.88
C PRO A 223 -9.26 -14.54 5.35
N ASN A 224 -8.70 -15.58 5.98
CA ASN A 224 -8.34 -15.51 7.40
C ASN A 224 -7.13 -14.61 7.61
N LEU A 225 -6.08 -14.80 6.80
CA LEU A 225 -4.89 -13.95 6.83
C LEU A 225 -5.26 -12.50 6.49
N ARG A 226 -6.10 -12.29 5.48
CA ARG A 226 -6.56 -10.95 5.07
C ARG A 226 -7.36 -10.26 6.17
N ALA A 227 -8.28 -10.96 6.82
CA ALA A 227 -9.04 -10.45 7.96
C ALA A 227 -8.12 -10.09 9.13
N HIS A 228 -7.14 -10.96 9.45
CA HIS A 228 -6.16 -10.70 10.50
C HIS A 228 -5.30 -9.45 10.21
N CYS A 229 -4.82 -9.30 8.97
CA CYS A 229 -4.07 -8.12 8.54
C CYS A 229 -4.91 -6.85 8.67
N ALA A 230 -6.17 -6.89 8.24
CA ALA A 230 -7.10 -5.78 8.33
C ALA A 230 -7.40 -5.37 9.78
N GLN A 231 -7.57 -6.33 10.69
CA GLN A 231 -7.74 -6.05 12.12
C GLN A 231 -6.49 -5.41 12.71
N THR A 232 -5.31 -5.96 12.39
CA THR A 232 -4.04 -5.52 12.96
C THR A 232 -3.66 -4.11 12.48
N ILE A 233 -3.79 -3.84 11.18
CA ILE A 233 -3.51 -2.51 10.64
C ILE A 233 -4.50 -1.47 11.17
N SER A 234 -5.76 -1.84 11.45
CA SER A 234 -6.76 -0.92 12.00
C SER A 234 -6.41 -0.40 13.39
N ALA A 235 -5.63 -1.18 14.16
CA ALA A 235 -5.07 -0.73 15.43
C ALA A 235 -3.94 0.30 15.24
N LEU A 236 -3.29 0.32 14.08
CA LEU A 236 -2.35 1.36 13.67
C LEU A 236 -3.16 2.57 13.19
N ASN A 237 -3.09 3.68 13.92
CA ASN A 237 -3.98 4.83 13.75
C ASN A 237 -3.62 5.70 12.51
N PHE A 238 -3.67 5.13 11.30
CA PHE A 238 -3.50 5.82 10.03
C PHE A 238 -4.65 6.76 9.72
N ASP A 239 -4.45 7.72 8.82
CA ASP A 239 -5.51 8.63 8.37
C ASP A 239 -6.53 7.96 7.45
N GLY A 240 -6.11 6.92 6.74
CA GLY A 240 -6.94 6.08 5.86
C GLY A 240 -6.31 4.70 5.67
N TYR A 241 -7.07 3.79 5.06
CA TYR A 241 -6.65 2.41 4.86
C TYR A 241 -6.89 1.96 3.43
N ALA A 242 -5.83 1.50 2.79
CA ALA A 242 -5.90 0.89 1.48
C ALA A 242 -6.02 -0.64 1.58
N ILE A 243 -6.61 -1.26 0.57
CA ILE A 243 -6.54 -2.70 0.31
C ILE A 243 -5.59 -2.87 -0.88
N GLY A 244 -4.43 -3.48 -0.60
CA GLY A 244 -3.37 -3.71 -1.59
C GLY A 244 -3.16 -5.18 -1.89
N GLY A 245 -2.33 -5.49 -2.88
CA GLY A 245 -2.09 -6.87 -3.33
C GLY A 245 -3.36 -7.53 -3.88
N VAL A 246 -4.15 -6.74 -4.61
CA VAL A 246 -5.33 -7.12 -5.39
C VAL A 246 -5.29 -6.35 -6.72
N ALA A 247 -6.04 -6.79 -7.73
CA ALA A 247 -5.96 -6.33 -9.12
C ALA A 247 -4.55 -6.48 -9.71
N ILE A 248 -3.88 -7.60 -9.42
CA ILE A 248 -2.50 -7.91 -9.82
C ILE A 248 -2.40 -9.10 -10.78
N GLY A 249 -3.54 -9.58 -11.30
CA GLY A 249 -3.62 -10.66 -12.29
C GLY A 249 -4.46 -11.86 -11.85
N GLU A 250 -5.04 -11.82 -10.66
CA GLU A 250 -5.94 -12.85 -10.14
C GLU A 250 -7.32 -12.86 -10.84
N PRO A 251 -8.09 -13.97 -10.73
CA PRO A 251 -9.51 -13.96 -11.07
C PRO A 251 -10.31 -12.95 -10.24
N LYS A 252 -11.33 -12.33 -10.84
CA LYS A 252 -12.20 -11.36 -10.14
C LYS A 252 -12.85 -11.92 -8.88
N THR A 253 -13.19 -13.21 -8.87
CA THR A 253 -13.74 -13.88 -7.68
C THR A 253 -12.80 -13.79 -6.50
N ASP A 254 -11.50 -14.00 -6.73
CA ASP A 254 -10.48 -14.02 -5.68
C ASP A 254 -10.19 -12.59 -5.21
N MET A 255 -10.17 -11.63 -6.14
CA MET A 255 -10.10 -10.20 -5.85
C MET A 255 -11.23 -9.77 -4.91
N TYR A 256 -12.49 -10.06 -5.25
CA TYR A 256 -13.64 -9.68 -4.42
C TYR A 256 -13.64 -10.41 -3.07
N LEU A 257 -13.27 -11.69 -3.03
CA LEU A 257 -13.14 -12.44 -1.77
C LEU A 257 -12.12 -11.79 -0.83
N ALA A 258 -10.95 -11.40 -1.35
CA ALA A 258 -9.93 -10.71 -0.57
C ALA A 258 -10.43 -9.34 -0.06
N ILE A 259 -11.09 -8.56 -0.92
CA ILE A 259 -11.67 -7.26 -0.55
C ILE A 259 -12.73 -7.45 0.55
N HIS A 260 -13.68 -8.37 0.36
CA HIS A 260 -14.74 -8.65 1.33
C HIS A 260 -14.23 -9.20 2.66
N ALA A 261 -13.12 -9.94 2.66
CA ALA A 261 -12.48 -10.40 3.89
C ALA A 261 -11.85 -9.25 4.70
N ALA A 262 -11.34 -8.20 4.05
CA ALA A 262 -10.74 -7.06 4.73
C ALA A 262 -11.77 -6.03 5.24
N LEU A 263 -12.78 -5.72 4.44
CA LEU A 263 -13.71 -4.59 4.66
C LEU A 263 -14.41 -4.53 6.03
N PRO A 264 -14.86 -5.66 6.64
CA PRO A 264 -15.52 -5.64 7.95
C PRO A 264 -14.61 -5.17 9.08
N HIS A 265 -13.30 -5.32 8.91
CA HIS A 265 -12.31 -5.08 9.95
C HIS A 265 -11.64 -3.71 9.86
N LEU A 266 -11.69 -3.06 8.69
CA LEU A 266 -11.21 -1.69 8.53
C LEU A 266 -12.17 -0.68 9.20
N PRO A 267 -11.72 0.49 9.68
CA PRO A 267 -12.60 1.48 10.29
C PRO A 267 -13.58 2.07 9.27
N LYS A 268 -14.85 2.20 9.62
CA LYS A 268 -15.89 2.78 8.74
C LYS A 268 -15.84 4.31 8.67
N ASN A 269 -15.23 4.94 9.67
CA ASN A 269 -15.15 6.40 9.82
C ASN A 269 -13.87 7.00 9.20
N LYS A 270 -13.10 6.21 8.44
CA LYS A 270 -11.88 6.64 7.75
C LYS A 270 -11.96 6.21 6.28
N PRO A 271 -11.33 6.96 5.35
CA PRO A 271 -11.31 6.60 3.94
C PRO A 271 -10.75 5.20 3.72
N ARG A 272 -11.36 4.48 2.78
CA ARG A 272 -10.95 3.14 2.36
C ARG A 272 -10.66 3.16 0.87
N TYR A 273 -9.47 2.71 0.48
CA TYR A 273 -8.99 2.81 -0.90
C TYR A 273 -8.63 1.43 -1.45
N VAL A 274 -9.30 0.95 -2.49
CA VAL A 274 -8.90 -0.30 -3.16
C VAL A 274 -7.88 0.04 -4.25
N MET A 275 -6.65 -0.44 -4.11
CA MET A 275 -5.56 -0.11 -5.01
C MET A 275 -5.64 -0.93 -6.29
N GLY A 276 -5.51 -0.28 -7.45
CA GLY A 276 -5.39 -0.95 -8.75
C GLY A 276 -6.71 -1.36 -9.41
N VAL A 277 -7.84 -1.19 -8.74
CA VAL A 277 -9.18 -1.43 -9.31
C VAL A 277 -9.70 -0.16 -9.99
N GLY A 278 -10.23 -0.28 -11.20
CA GLY A 278 -10.73 0.87 -11.95
C GLY A 278 -11.67 0.59 -13.11
N SER A 279 -12.06 -0.67 -13.36
CA SER A 279 -13.07 -0.93 -14.37
C SER A 279 -14.45 -0.46 -13.86
N PRO A 280 -15.34 0.08 -14.72
CA PRO A 280 -16.64 0.59 -14.26
C PRO A 280 -17.47 -0.44 -13.50
N GLU A 281 -17.41 -1.71 -13.90
CA GLU A 281 -18.11 -2.82 -13.26
C GLU A 281 -17.55 -3.18 -11.87
N ASP A 282 -16.27 -2.89 -11.60
CA ASP A 282 -15.65 -3.15 -10.30
C ASP A 282 -15.82 -1.96 -9.33
N ILE A 283 -16.13 -0.76 -9.84
CA ILE A 283 -16.34 0.44 -9.03
C ILE A 283 -17.74 0.45 -8.39
N VAL A 284 -18.73 -0.13 -9.07
CA VAL A 284 -20.14 -0.19 -8.64
C VAL A 284 -20.36 -1.32 -7.65
#